data_AF-A0A1I0RYG4-F1
#
_entry.id   AF-A0A1I0RYG4-F1
#
_cell.length_a   1.000
_cell.length_b   1.000
_cell.length_c   1.000
_cell.angle_alpha   90.00
_cell.angle_beta   90.00
_cell.angle_gamma   90.00
#
_symmetry.space_group_name_H-M   'P 1'
#
loop_
_entity.id
_entity.type
_entity.pdbx_description
1 polymer ?
#
loop_
_entity_poly.entity_id
_entity_poly.type
_entity_poly.pdbx_seq_one_letter_code
_entity_poly.pdbx_strand_id
1 'polypeptide(L)'
;MRPSPCLLVIIPALTLFACSPSSTFHEETATADSTTFSNEITKLNSPSRKRVRTADVRCRVNNVFSAASALEHVVNSIDGVIVESTMQNDFGVSKEIPYSADSLKRIQIYSPTANLTLRVPAAKLDSVVESLTAMAAFIDYRTLKSQDKTLDYLSNALKNNEQGNVEETAPAPVNKKTPLDVIAYEDRKKENIIDRKIVNMAILDDVNYATFSVQLFQSQLADVQVIVNPDRVTRAGFGAELLSALRNGVDIFKNVLLFFLQLWPFLLLLAGGWFGYKKLSV
;
A
#
# COMPACT_ATOMS: atom_id res chain seq x y z
N MET A 1 17.74 29.02 73.66
CA MET A 1 17.32 28.19 74.82
C MET A 1 16.42 27.07 74.31
N ARG A 2 16.92 25.83 74.34
CA ARG A 2 16.09 24.61 74.48
C ARG A 2 15.82 24.44 76.00
N PRO A 3 14.74 23.79 76.47
CA PRO A 3 14.42 22.40 76.09
C PRO A 3 12.93 21.99 76.00
N SER A 4 12.74 20.83 75.35
CA SER A 4 11.64 19.84 75.32
C SER A 4 11.20 19.36 76.74
N PRO A 5 10.41 18.27 77.00
CA PRO A 5 9.91 17.16 76.13
C PRO A 5 8.55 16.48 76.51
N CYS A 6 8.26 15.35 75.83
CA CYS A 6 7.26 14.28 76.11
C CYS A 6 5.79 14.59 75.76
N LEU A 7 5.00 13.74 75.10
CA LEU A 7 4.80 12.29 75.25
C LEU A 7 3.90 11.83 74.06
N LEU A 8 4.29 10.98 73.10
CA LEU A 8 4.00 9.54 72.95
C LEU A 8 4.28 9.23 71.45
N VAL A 9 5.40 8.63 71.04
CA VAL A 9 5.68 7.18 70.91
C VAL A 9 4.43 6.33 70.64
N ILE A 10 4.31 5.80 69.41
CA ILE A 10 4.34 4.36 69.06
C ILE A 10 4.38 4.24 67.52
N ILE A 11 5.48 3.68 67.01
CA ILE A 11 5.63 2.99 65.72
C ILE A 11 6.17 1.59 66.10
N PRO A 12 6.25 0.58 65.22
CA PRO A 12 5.26 -0.16 64.43
C PRO A 12 5.17 -1.64 64.91
N ALA A 13 4.25 -2.46 64.38
CA ALA A 13 4.42 -3.92 64.41
C ALA A 13 3.75 -4.61 63.21
N LEU A 14 4.61 -5.25 62.41
CA LEU A 14 4.32 -6.34 61.48
C LEU A 14 3.44 -7.43 62.11
N THR A 15 2.43 -7.89 61.37
CA THR A 15 2.07 -9.33 61.20
C THR A 15 1.19 -9.42 59.94
N LEU A 16 1.66 -9.97 58.82
CA LEU A 16 1.77 -11.39 58.47
C LEU A 16 0.45 -12.01 57.95
N PHE A 17 0.53 -12.57 56.73
CA PHE A 17 -0.35 -13.54 56.05
C PHE A 17 -1.76 -13.04 55.63
N ALA A 18 -2.27 -13.27 54.40
CA ALA A 18 -2.22 -14.51 53.63
C ALA A 18 -2.25 -14.27 52.11
N CYS A 19 -1.53 -15.15 51.42
CA CYS A 19 -1.53 -15.39 49.99
C CYS A 19 -2.72 -16.29 49.61
N SER A 20 -3.45 -15.95 48.54
CA SER A 20 -4.36 -16.86 47.83
C SER A 20 -3.79 -17.14 46.43
N PRO A 21 -3.61 -18.41 46.02
CA PRO A 21 -2.99 -18.72 44.73
C PRO A 21 -4.08 -18.94 43.67
N SER A 22 -4.12 -18.11 42.62
CA SER A 22 -4.72 -18.51 41.33
C SER A 22 -4.50 -17.45 40.25
N SER A 23 -3.44 -17.61 39.47
CA SER A 23 -3.46 -17.56 37.99
C SER A 23 -2.02 -17.59 37.52
N THR A 24 -1.55 -18.78 37.17
CA THR A 24 -0.26 -18.99 36.52
C THR A 24 -0.29 -18.31 35.15
N PHE A 25 0.19 -17.07 35.08
CA PHE A 25 0.66 -16.48 33.83
C PHE A 25 2.03 -17.10 33.55
N HIS A 26 2.07 -17.99 32.57
CA HIS A 26 3.33 -18.46 32.00
C HIS A 26 3.88 -17.33 31.13
N GLU A 27 4.79 -16.55 31.70
CA GLU A 27 5.75 -15.77 30.94
C GLU A 27 6.88 -16.73 30.53
N GLU A 28 6.70 -17.39 29.39
CA GLU A 28 7.79 -18.14 28.76
C GLU A 28 8.71 -17.14 28.05
N THR A 29 9.75 -16.72 28.76
CA THR A 29 10.97 -16.24 28.12
C THR A 29 11.44 -17.31 27.14
N ALA A 30 11.49 -16.95 25.85
CA ALA A 30 11.90 -17.83 24.77
C ALA A 30 13.35 -18.30 24.96
N THR A 31 13.52 -19.42 25.65
CA THR A 31 14.73 -20.22 25.56
C THR A 31 14.72 -20.89 24.19
N ALA A 32 15.56 -20.40 23.29
CA ALA A 32 15.91 -21.08 22.08
C ALA A 32 16.47 -22.47 22.43
N ASP A 33 15.94 -23.48 21.75
CA ASP A 33 16.45 -24.86 21.72
C ASP A 33 16.08 -25.75 22.92
N SER A 34 14.82 -26.19 22.96
CA SER A 34 14.50 -27.48 23.57
C SER A 34 13.56 -28.27 22.65
N THR A 35 14.08 -29.40 22.15
CA THR A 35 13.34 -30.39 21.34
C THR A 35 12.46 -31.31 22.19
N THR A 36 12.20 -30.93 23.44
CA THR A 36 11.40 -31.70 24.39
C THR A 36 9.93 -31.48 24.13
N PHE A 37 9.39 -32.19 23.14
CA PHE A 37 7.97 -32.19 22.88
C PHE A 37 7.24 -33.07 23.90
N SER A 38 6.55 -32.45 24.84
CA SER A 38 5.69 -33.10 25.83
C SER A 38 4.47 -33.77 25.16
N ASN A 39 3.82 -34.71 25.88
CA ASN A 39 2.63 -35.48 25.46
C ASN A 39 1.42 -34.63 24.99
N GLU A 40 1.52 -33.31 25.01
CA GLU A 40 0.48 -32.36 24.64
C GLU A 40 0.30 -32.18 23.13
N ILE A 41 1.25 -32.61 22.29
CA ILE A 41 1.08 -32.57 20.82
C ILE A 41 -0.15 -33.37 20.40
N THR A 42 -0.55 -34.41 21.13
CA THR A 42 -1.73 -35.23 20.78
C THR A 42 -3.04 -34.43 20.72
N LYS A 43 -3.13 -33.28 21.41
CA LYS A 43 -4.29 -32.38 21.35
C LYS A 43 -4.23 -31.49 20.10
N LEU A 44 -5.35 -31.35 19.39
CA LEU A 44 -5.45 -30.57 18.15
C LEU A 44 -5.21 -29.06 18.34
N ASN A 45 -5.55 -28.52 19.51
CA ASN A 45 -5.44 -27.11 19.87
C ASN A 45 -4.34 -26.84 20.91
N SER A 46 -3.34 -27.72 21.02
CA SER A 46 -2.22 -27.48 21.94
C SER A 46 -1.41 -26.24 21.51
N PRO A 47 -1.03 -25.36 22.46
CA PRO A 47 -0.12 -24.23 22.21
C PRO A 47 1.25 -24.67 21.68
N SER A 48 1.65 -25.92 21.95
CA SER A 48 2.94 -26.46 21.49
C SER A 48 2.97 -26.74 19.98
N ARG A 49 1.81 -26.80 19.30
CA ARG A 49 1.75 -27.00 17.85
C ARG A 49 2.14 -25.72 17.11
N LYS A 50 3.05 -25.85 16.14
CA LYS A 50 3.49 -24.77 15.26
C LYS A 50 2.44 -24.55 14.17
N ARG A 51 1.47 -23.68 14.46
CA ARG A 51 0.36 -23.36 13.54
C ARG A 51 0.55 -22.00 12.91
N VAL A 52 0.65 -21.96 11.60
CA VAL A 52 0.66 -20.73 10.81
C VAL A 52 -0.77 -20.28 10.57
N ARG A 53 -1.08 -19.02 10.90
CA ARG A 53 -2.40 -18.42 10.70
C ARG A 53 -2.35 -17.35 9.62
N THR A 54 -3.30 -17.40 8.69
CA THR A 54 -3.46 -16.35 7.68
C THR A 54 -4.93 -15.98 7.53
N ALA A 55 -5.17 -14.71 7.24
CA ALA A 55 -6.50 -14.18 7.00
C ALA A 55 -6.49 -13.34 5.73
N ASP A 56 -7.52 -13.49 4.91
CA ASP A 56 -7.74 -12.70 3.70
C ASP A 56 -9.20 -12.25 3.68
N VAL A 57 -9.41 -10.93 3.64
CA VAL A 57 -10.74 -10.33 3.69
C VAL A 57 -10.86 -9.27 2.62
N ARG A 58 -11.93 -9.37 1.84
CA ARG A 58 -12.36 -8.30 0.94
C ARG A 58 -13.73 -7.83 1.36
N CYS A 59 -13.86 -6.53 1.62
CA CYS A 59 -15.11 -5.97 2.09
C CYS A 59 -15.33 -4.53 1.61
N ARG A 60 -16.61 -4.20 1.50
CA ARG A 60 -17.10 -2.86 1.26
C ARG A 60 -17.23 -2.12 2.57
N VAL A 61 -16.68 -0.91 2.64
CA VAL A 61 -16.77 -0.02 3.80
C VAL A 61 -17.46 1.29 3.43
N ASN A 62 -17.96 1.99 4.44
CA ASN A 62 -18.62 3.29 4.24
C ASN A 62 -17.63 4.40 3.85
N ASN A 63 -16.39 4.34 4.36
CA ASN A 63 -15.32 5.26 4.00
C ASN A 63 -13.98 4.52 4.10
N VAL A 64 -13.31 4.34 2.95
CA VAL A 64 -12.04 3.59 2.86
C VAL A 64 -10.94 4.23 3.70
N PHE A 65 -10.82 5.56 3.66
CA PHE A 65 -9.78 6.28 4.40
C PHE A 65 -9.90 6.08 5.90
N SER A 66 -11.11 6.28 6.44
CA SER A 66 -11.36 6.09 7.88
C SER A 66 -11.17 4.65 8.32
N ALA A 67 -11.61 3.67 7.52
CA ALA A 67 -11.50 2.26 7.86
C ALA A 67 -10.05 1.77 7.80
N ALA A 68 -9.29 2.17 6.78
CA ALA A 68 -7.87 1.85 6.65
C ALA A 68 -7.07 2.45 7.82
N SER A 69 -7.24 3.73 8.11
CA SER A 69 -6.56 4.40 9.22
C SER A 69 -6.95 3.80 10.58
N ALA A 70 -8.23 3.51 10.82
CA ALA A 70 -8.67 2.85 12.04
C ALA A 70 -8.03 1.46 12.20
N LEU A 71 -7.94 0.69 11.11
CA LEU A 71 -7.30 -0.62 11.10
C LEU A 71 -5.80 -0.51 11.37
N GLU A 72 -5.11 0.45 10.75
CA GLU A 72 -3.69 0.72 11.00
C GLU A 72 -3.45 1.07 12.48
N HIS A 73 -4.30 1.90 13.08
CA HIS A 73 -4.21 2.22 14.50
C HIS A 73 -4.44 0.99 15.40
N VAL A 74 -5.41 0.13 15.07
CA VAL A 74 -5.66 -1.11 15.81
C VAL A 74 -4.45 -2.03 15.72
N VAL A 75 -3.87 -2.22 14.54
CA VAL A 75 -2.68 -3.05 14.33
C VAL A 75 -1.49 -2.51 15.14
N ASN A 76 -1.24 -1.21 15.08
CA ASN A 76 -0.17 -0.57 15.83
C ASN A 76 -0.39 -0.67 17.36
N SER A 77 -1.64 -0.71 17.83
CA SER A 77 -1.96 -0.82 19.25
C SER A 77 -1.69 -2.20 19.86
N ILE A 78 -1.53 -3.22 19.03
CA ILE A 78 -1.30 -4.62 19.45
C ILE A 78 0.10 -5.11 19.06
N ASP A 79 1.05 -4.19 18.90
CA ASP A 79 2.43 -4.46 18.44
C ASP A 79 2.49 -5.21 17.09
N GLY A 80 1.51 -4.96 16.22
CA GLY A 80 1.53 -5.41 14.83
C GLY A 80 2.31 -4.45 13.92
N VAL A 81 2.66 -4.93 12.74
CA VAL A 81 3.42 -4.19 11.72
C VAL A 81 2.60 -4.10 10.43
N ILE A 82 2.57 -2.91 9.85
CA ILE A 82 1.99 -2.66 8.52
C ILE A 82 3.08 -2.90 7.49
N VAL A 83 2.95 -3.96 6.69
CA VAL A 83 3.92 -4.30 5.63
C VAL A 83 3.66 -3.47 4.38
N GLU A 84 2.38 -3.32 4.04
CA GLU A 84 1.94 -2.55 2.89
C GLU A 84 0.61 -1.87 3.22
N SER A 85 0.49 -0.60 2.85
CA SER A 85 -0.77 0.14 2.86
C SER A 85 -0.79 1.02 1.62
N THR A 86 -1.64 0.66 0.67
CA THR A 86 -1.82 1.42 -0.58
C THR A 86 -3.27 1.83 -0.71
N MET A 87 -3.49 3.08 -1.07
CA MET A 87 -4.82 3.64 -1.29
C MET A 87 -4.84 4.39 -2.61
N GLN A 88 -5.84 4.12 -3.42
CA GLN A 88 -6.00 4.72 -4.73
C GLN A 88 -7.48 4.91 -5.06
N ASN A 89 -7.77 5.92 -5.86
CA ASN A 89 -9.10 6.16 -6.40
C ASN A 89 -9.10 5.72 -7.86
N ASP A 90 -10.01 4.80 -8.20
CA ASP A 90 -10.28 4.48 -9.60
C ASP A 90 -11.27 5.50 -10.16
N PHE A 91 -10.87 6.22 -11.21
CA PHE A 91 -11.67 7.29 -11.80
C PHE A 91 -12.48 6.75 -12.98
N GLY A 92 -13.80 6.87 -12.88
CA GLY A 92 -14.72 6.54 -13.95
C GLY A 92 -14.96 7.70 -14.91
N VAL A 93 -16.14 7.68 -15.53
CA VAL A 93 -16.55 8.70 -16.50
C VAL A 93 -16.66 10.07 -15.82
N SER A 94 -16.07 11.08 -16.45
CA SER A 94 -16.26 12.49 -16.10
C SER A 94 -17.24 13.14 -17.09
N LYS A 95 -18.09 14.02 -16.57
CA LYS A 95 -19.01 14.83 -17.37
C LYS A 95 -18.89 16.29 -16.96
N GLU A 96 -18.74 17.14 -17.95
CA GLU A 96 -18.73 18.58 -17.77
C GLU A 96 -20.05 19.15 -18.27
N ILE A 97 -20.70 19.93 -17.43
CA ILE A 97 -21.93 20.64 -17.78
C ILE A 97 -21.75 22.14 -17.55
N PRO A 98 -22.31 23.01 -18.41
CA PRO A 98 -22.27 24.44 -18.16
C PRO A 98 -22.97 24.78 -16.84
N TYR A 99 -22.30 25.57 -16.00
CA TYR A 99 -22.85 26.02 -14.72
C TYR A 99 -23.11 27.53 -14.73
N SER A 100 -22.12 28.32 -15.16
CA SER A 100 -22.18 29.77 -15.27
C SER A 100 -21.55 30.22 -16.60
N ALA A 101 -21.63 31.52 -16.90
CA ALA A 101 -21.02 32.12 -18.09
C ALA A 101 -19.51 31.87 -18.17
N ASP A 102 -18.83 31.72 -17.04
CA ASP A 102 -17.39 31.52 -16.90
C ASP A 102 -17.01 30.15 -16.32
N SER A 103 -17.98 29.31 -15.96
CA SER A 103 -17.75 28.11 -15.14
C SER A 103 -18.45 26.87 -15.69
N LEU A 104 -17.75 25.75 -15.69
CA LEU A 104 -18.28 24.42 -15.93
C LEU A 104 -18.35 23.65 -14.60
N LYS A 105 -19.39 22.85 -14.41
CA LYS A 105 -19.47 21.88 -13.33
C LYS A 105 -18.95 20.54 -13.85
N ARG A 106 -17.79 20.12 -13.36
CA ARG A 106 -17.21 18.81 -13.62
C ARG A 106 -17.72 17.83 -12.56
N ILE A 107 -18.42 16.80 -13.01
CA ILE A 107 -18.86 15.68 -12.19
C ILE A 107 -17.96 14.50 -12.56
N GLN A 108 -17.13 14.04 -11.63
CA GLN A 108 -16.23 12.92 -11.82
C GLN A 108 -16.61 11.80 -10.87
N ILE A 109 -16.97 10.63 -11.42
CA ILE A 109 -17.26 9.46 -10.61
C ILE A 109 -15.93 8.79 -10.25
N TYR A 110 -15.75 8.41 -8.98
CA TYR A 110 -14.57 7.68 -8.53
C TYR A 110 -14.92 6.61 -7.51
N SER A 111 -14.10 5.57 -7.42
CA SER A 111 -14.24 4.48 -6.45
C SER A 111 -12.96 4.36 -5.63
N PRO A 112 -12.99 4.72 -4.33
CA PRO A 112 -11.87 4.50 -3.44
C PRO A 112 -11.62 3.02 -3.20
N THR A 113 -10.34 2.62 -3.24
CA THR A 113 -9.88 1.27 -2.91
C THR A 113 -8.62 1.36 -2.06
N ALA A 114 -8.46 0.43 -1.12
CA ALA A 114 -7.23 0.28 -0.35
C ALA A 114 -6.85 -1.19 -0.22
N ASN A 115 -5.56 -1.48 -0.39
CA ASN A 115 -4.99 -2.80 -0.16
C ASN A 115 -3.99 -2.69 1.00
N LEU A 116 -4.21 -3.50 2.03
CA LEU A 116 -3.36 -3.56 3.20
C LEU A 116 -2.83 -4.97 3.39
N THR A 117 -1.53 -5.08 3.67
CA THR A 117 -0.88 -6.31 4.13
C THR A 117 -0.31 -6.06 5.50
N LEU A 118 -0.84 -6.76 6.50
CA LEU A 118 -0.60 -6.52 7.92
C LEU A 118 0.01 -7.78 8.55
N ARG A 119 1.01 -7.62 9.40
CA ARG A 119 1.52 -8.68 10.28
C ARG A 119 1.08 -8.41 11.70
N VAL A 120 0.37 -9.36 12.30
CA VAL A 120 -0.17 -9.22 13.66
C VAL A 120 0.18 -10.44 14.50
N PRO A 121 0.34 -10.32 15.83
CA PRO A 121 0.50 -11.49 16.68
C PRO A 121 -0.62 -12.52 16.46
N ALA A 122 -0.27 -13.78 16.23
CA ALA A 122 -1.22 -14.82 15.82
C ALA A 122 -2.34 -15.06 16.85
N ALA A 123 -2.08 -14.76 18.13
CA ALA A 123 -3.06 -14.80 19.22
C ALA A 123 -4.10 -13.68 19.18
N LYS A 124 -3.79 -12.54 18.51
CA LYS A 124 -4.66 -11.35 18.43
C LYS A 124 -5.32 -11.18 17.06
N LEU A 125 -4.98 -12.03 16.08
CA LEU A 125 -5.55 -11.99 14.73
C LEU A 125 -7.09 -11.95 14.75
N ASP A 126 -7.72 -12.80 15.56
CA ASP A 126 -9.17 -12.92 15.60
C ASP A 126 -9.84 -11.60 16.03
N SER A 127 -9.24 -10.87 16.98
CA SER A 127 -9.71 -9.55 17.43
C SER A 127 -9.56 -8.46 16.37
N VAL A 128 -8.46 -8.48 15.60
CA VAL A 128 -8.25 -7.53 14.49
C VAL A 128 -9.25 -7.77 13.37
N VAL A 129 -9.48 -9.05 13.03
CA VAL A 129 -10.47 -9.42 12.02
C VAL A 129 -11.87 -9.02 12.47
N GLU A 130 -12.20 -9.21 13.76
CA GLU A 130 -13.48 -8.77 14.31
C GLU A 130 -13.67 -7.24 14.22
N SER A 131 -12.63 -6.48 14.57
CA SER A 131 -12.62 -5.01 14.41
C SER A 131 -12.87 -4.58 12.97
N LEU A 132 -12.22 -5.24 12.00
CA LEU A 132 -12.50 -5.00 10.58
C LEU A 132 -13.96 -5.31 10.22
N THR A 133 -14.47 -6.47 10.65
CA THR A 133 -15.84 -6.87 10.32
C THR A 133 -16.89 -5.93 10.91
N ALA A 134 -16.61 -5.27 12.04
CA ALA A 134 -17.49 -4.24 12.61
C ALA A 134 -17.54 -2.96 11.78
N MET A 135 -16.46 -2.63 11.05
CA MET A 135 -16.40 -1.49 10.13
C MET A 135 -16.94 -1.81 8.72
N ALA A 136 -17.09 -3.11 8.40
CA ALA A 136 -17.55 -3.57 7.10
C ALA A 136 -19.07 -3.35 6.93
N ALA A 137 -19.44 -2.73 5.81
CA ALA A 137 -20.84 -2.62 5.39
C ALA A 137 -21.32 -3.86 4.63
N PHE A 138 -20.41 -4.53 3.91
CA PHE A 138 -20.67 -5.78 3.19
C PHE A 138 -19.36 -6.54 3.01
N ILE A 139 -19.37 -7.87 3.12
CA ILE A 139 -18.18 -8.71 2.96
C ILE A 139 -18.32 -9.50 1.66
N ASP A 140 -17.39 -9.30 0.71
CA ASP A 140 -17.35 -10.08 -0.53
C ASP A 140 -16.89 -11.50 -0.21
N TYR A 141 -15.75 -11.62 0.48
CA TYR A 141 -15.24 -12.89 0.97
C TYR A 141 -14.40 -12.70 2.23
N ARG A 142 -14.32 -13.79 3.01
CA ARG A 142 -13.43 -13.92 4.17
C ARG A 142 -12.87 -15.33 4.19
N THR A 143 -11.55 -15.43 4.16
CA THR A 143 -10.82 -16.69 4.21
C THR A 143 -9.91 -16.69 5.42
N LEU A 144 -10.15 -17.61 6.35
CA LEU A 144 -9.28 -17.85 7.51
C LEU A 144 -8.62 -19.21 7.35
N LYS A 145 -7.30 -19.25 7.32
CA LYS A 145 -6.53 -20.49 7.21
C LYS A 145 -5.69 -20.68 8.46
N SER A 146 -5.63 -21.92 8.92
CA SER A 146 -4.69 -22.34 9.95
C SER A 146 -4.03 -23.63 9.49
N GLN A 147 -2.73 -23.55 9.20
CA GLN A 147 -1.95 -24.67 8.71
C GLN A 147 -1.03 -25.16 9.82
N ASP A 148 -1.04 -26.47 10.08
CA ASP A 148 -0.09 -27.09 11.01
C ASP A 148 1.23 -27.37 10.30
N LYS A 149 2.31 -26.75 10.80
CA LYS A 149 3.69 -26.87 10.34
C LYS A 149 4.59 -27.57 11.37
N THR A 150 4.00 -28.18 12.40
CA THR A 150 4.73 -28.86 13.48
C THR A 150 5.62 -29.99 12.95
N LEU A 151 5.09 -30.82 12.04
CA LEU A 151 5.85 -31.94 11.46
C LEU A 151 7.01 -31.44 10.60
N ASP A 152 6.76 -30.43 9.76
CA ASP A 152 7.81 -29.82 8.92
C ASP A 152 8.95 -29.28 9.79
N TYR A 153 8.61 -28.49 10.81
CA TYR A 153 9.57 -27.92 11.77
C TYR A 153 10.37 -29.01 12.51
N LEU A 154 9.68 -30.02 13.04
CA LEU A 154 10.29 -31.13 13.77
C LEU A 154 11.22 -31.93 12.85
N SER A 155 10.79 -32.21 11.62
CA SER A 155 11.59 -32.98 10.67
C SER A 155 12.91 -32.27 10.35
N ASN A 156 12.88 -30.94 10.21
CA ASN A 156 14.07 -30.13 9.98
C ASN A 156 14.98 -30.09 11.21
N ALA A 157 14.39 -29.94 12.40
CA ALA A 157 15.14 -29.92 13.66
C ALA A 157 15.86 -31.26 13.91
N LEU A 158 15.16 -32.39 13.75
CA LEU A 158 15.75 -33.72 13.93
C LEU A 158 16.84 -34.00 12.88
N LYS A 159 16.62 -33.66 11.61
CA LYS A 159 17.64 -33.81 10.56
C LYS A 159 18.90 -32.98 10.83
N ASN A 160 18.78 -31.85 11.52
CA ASN A 160 19.93 -31.04 11.91
C ASN A 160 20.68 -31.64 13.11
N ASN A 161 19.95 -32.16 14.11
CA ASN A 161 20.56 -32.81 15.27
C ASN A 161 21.30 -34.10 14.90
N GLU A 162 20.68 -34.96 14.09
CA GLU A 162 21.31 -36.20 13.61
C GLU A 162 22.58 -35.90 12.78
N GLN A 163 22.60 -34.80 12.02
CA GLN A 163 23.78 -34.42 11.24
C GLN A 163 24.92 -33.88 12.10
N GLY A 164 24.62 -33.14 13.19
CA GLY A 164 25.63 -32.71 14.16
C GLY A 164 26.27 -33.88 14.92
N ASN A 165 25.48 -34.89 15.31
CA ASN A 165 25.98 -36.09 15.98
C ASN A 165 26.89 -36.96 15.07
N VAL A 166 26.62 -36.96 13.76
CA VAL A 166 27.43 -37.69 12.78
C VAL A 166 28.79 -36.99 12.52
N GLU A 167 28.88 -35.66 12.66
CA GLU A 167 30.15 -34.92 12.52
C GLU A 167 31.18 -35.28 13.61
N GLU A 168 30.74 -35.65 14.82
CA GLU A 168 31.65 -36.07 15.90
C GLU A 168 32.21 -37.49 15.71
N THR A 169 31.57 -38.33 14.86
CA THR A 169 31.84 -39.78 14.83
C THR A 169 32.24 -40.34 13.46
N ALA A 170 32.02 -39.63 12.35
CA ALA A 170 32.23 -40.20 11.01
C ALA A 170 33.55 -39.74 10.34
N PRO A 171 34.42 -40.66 9.87
CA PRO A 171 35.54 -40.31 8.99
C PRO A 171 35.01 -39.86 7.62
N ALA A 172 35.75 -38.94 6.97
CA ALA A 172 35.45 -38.45 5.63
C ALA A 172 35.20 -39.62 4.64
N PRO A 173 34.28 -39.48 3.66
CA PRO A 173 33.88 -40.58 2.80
C PRO A 173 35.08 -41.14 2.01
N VAL A 174 35.39 -42.41 2.26
CA VAL A 174 36.54 -43.19 1.75
C VAL A 174 36.63 -43.24 0.21
N ASN A 175 35.57 -42.88 -0.51
CA ASN A 175 35.46 -43.01 -1.97
C ASN A 175 35.63 -41.70 -2.77
N LYS A 176 35.90 -40.55 -2.13
CA LYS A 176 36.15 -39.28 -2.85
C LYS A 176 37.64 -39.09 -3.09
N LYS A 177 38.05 -39.22 -4.35
CA LYS A 177 39.47 -39.37 -4.75
C LYS A 177 40.28 -38.07 -4.74
N THR A 178 39.67 -36.91 -4.52
CA THR A 178 40.38 -35.61 -4.51
C THR A 178 40.01 -34.76 -3.28
N PRO A 179 40.98 -34.05 -2.66
CA PRO A 179 40.71 -33.18 -1.51
C PRO A 179 39.63 -32.11 -1.78
N LEU A 180 39.51 -31.62 -3.02
CA LEU A 180 38.47 -30.66 -3.41
C LEU A 180 37.06 -31.25 -3.32
N ASP A 181 36.87 -32.52 -3.63
CA ASP A 181 35.55 -33.17 -3.62
C ASP A 181 35.06 -33.46 -2.18
N VAL A 182 36.00 -33.61 -1.25
CA VAL A 182 35.70 -33.71 0.20
C VAL A 182 35.26 -32.35 0.72
N ILE A 183 36.01 -31.27 0.42
CA ILE A 183 35.65 -29.90 0.82
C ILE A 183 34.29 -29.51 0.24
N ALA A 184 34.06 -29.72 -1.06
CA ALA A 184 32.79 -29.40 -1.70
C ALA A 184 31.60 -30.18 -1.11
N TYR A 185 31.84 -31.38 -0.55
CA TYR A 185 30.81 -32.16 0.13
C TYR A 185 30.49 -31.65 1.53
N GLU A 186 31.52 -31.27 2.29
CA GLU A 186 31.37 -30.65 3.60
C GLU A 186 30.66 -29.29 3.48
N ASP A 187 31.02 -28.47 2.48
CA ASP A 187 30.38 -27.18 2.22
C ASP A 187 28.89 -27.36 1.89
N ARG A 188 28.55 -28.28 1.00
CA ARG A 188 27.14 -28.60 0.69
C ARG A 188 26.37 -29.08 1.92
N LYS A 189 27.00 -29.87 2.80
CA LYS A 189 26.35 -30.30 4.05
C LYS A 189 26.06 -29.12 4.97
N LYS A 190 27.05 -28.22 5.16
CA LYS A 190 26.90 -27.02 5.97
C LYS A 190 25.80 -26.11 5.42
N GLU A 191 25.78 -25.89 4.10
CA GLU A 191 24.70 -25.16 3.41
C GLU A 191 23.33 -25.78 3.73
N ASN A 192 23.17 -27.10 3.59
CA ASN A 192 21.91 -27.77 3.88
C ASN A 192 21.44 -27.59 5.34
N ILE A 193 22.37 -27.56 6.31
CA ILE A 193 22.05 -27.31 7.72
C ILE A 193 21.58 -25.85 7.90
N ILE A 194 22.30 -24.90 7.29
CA ILE A 194 21.97 -23.47 7.33
C ILE A 194 20.58 -23.25 6.71
N ASP A 195 20.31 -23.81 5.53
CA ASP A 195 19.03 -23.69 4.83
C ASP A 195 17.87 -24.19 5.69
N ARG A 196 18.00 -25.36 6.32
CA ARG A 196 16.96 -25.89 7.22
C ARG A 196 16.76 -25.03 8.46
N LYS A 197 17.84 -24.45 9.01
CA LYS A 197 17.74 -23.49 10.12
C LYS A 197 16.97 -22.24 9.68
N ILE A 198 17.25 -21.71 8.49
CA ILE A 198 16.51 -20.57 7.91
C ILE A 198 15.03 -20.90 7.74
N VAL A 199 14.71 -22.07 7.17
CA VAL A 199 13.31 -22.53 7.03
C VAL A 199 12.62 -22.63 8.39
N ASN A 200 13.29 -23.17 9.41
CA ASN A 200 12.72 -23.25 10.75
C ASN A 200 12.52 -21.88 11.40
N MET A 201 13.42 -20.93 11.18
CA MET A 201 13.24 -19.54 11.62
C MET A 201 12.02 -18.90 10.95
N ALA A 202 11.85 -19.10 9.63
CA ALA A 202 10.67 -18.61 8.91
C ALA A 202 9.37 -19.24 9.44
N ILE A 203 9.34 -20.55 9.71
CA ILE A 203 8.17 -21.19 10.32
C ILE A 203 7.87 -20.60 11.70
N LEU A 204 8.88 -20.35 12.53
CA LEU A 204 8.67 -19.75 13.85
C LEU A 204 8.11 -18.33 13.75
N ASP A 205 8.61 -17.54 12.82
CA ASP A 205 8.09 -16.20 12.52
C ASP A 205 6.62 -16.25 12.10
N ASP A 206 6.25 -17.13 11.17
CA ASP A 206 4.88 -17.30 10.67
C ASP A 206 3.91 -17.89 11.72
N VAL A 207 4.43 -18.60 12.73
CA VAL A 207 3.64 -19.10 13.87
C VAL A 207 3.37 -17.99 14.88
N ASN A 208 4.35 -17.12 15.12
CA ASN A 208 4.21 -16.01 16.06
C ASN A 208 3.40 -14.85 15.45
N TYR A 209 3.59 -14.57 14.17
CA TYR A 209 2.97 -13.45 13.46
C TYR A 209 2.18 -13.93 12.26
N ALA A 210 0.86 -13.73 12.33
CA ALA A 210 -0.06 -14.03 11.25
C ALA A 210 -0.04 -12.93 10.19
N THR A 211 -0.20 -13.34 8.92
CA THR A 211 -0.38 -12.43 7.80
C THR A 211 -1.86 -12.19 7.57
N PHE A 212 -2.25 -10.91 7.56
CA PHE A 212 -3.60 -10.46 7.31
C PHE A 212 -3.63 -9.55 6.08
N SER A 213 -4.25 -10.04 5.01
CA SER A 213 -4.47 -9.30 3.77
C SER A 213 -5.89 -8.74 3.74
N VAL A 214 -6.00 -7.44 3.49
CA VAL A 214 -7.28 -6.74 3.51
C VAL A 214 -7.44 -5.91 2.24
N GLN A 215 -8.55 -6.12 1.55
CA GLN A 215 -8.98 -5.31 0.42
C GLN A 215 -10.24 -4.55 0.81
N LEU A 216 -10.11 -3.23 0.93
CA LEU A 216 -11.21 -2.33 1.22
C LEU A 216 -11.65 -1.65 -0.07
N PHE A 217 -12.94 -1.57 -0.30
CA PHE A 217 -13.49 -0.76 -1.36
C PHE A 217 -14.74 -0.03 -0.89
N GLN A 218 -15.10 1.03 -1.59
CA GLN A 218 -16.32 1.78 -1.34
C GLN A 218 -17.13 1.90 -2.62
N SER A 219 -18.43 2.10 -2.47
CA SER A 219 -19.31 2.41 -3.60
C SER A 219 -18.85 3.68 -4.31
N GLN A 220 -19.19 3.79 -5.61
CA GLN A 220 -18.88 4.96 -6.42
C GLN A 220 -19.37 6.24 -5.77
N LEU A 221 -18.47 7.22 -5.67
CA LEU A 221 -18.73 8.57 -5.22
C LEU A 221 -18.67 9.53 -6.40
N ALA A 222 -19.39 10.65 -6.29
CA ALA A 222 -19.31 11.74 -7.25
C ALA A 222 -18.53 12.89 -6.64
N ASP A 223 -17.38 13.22 -7.25
CA ASP A 223 -16.70 14.48 -7.00
C ASP A 223 -17.28 15.56 -7.91
N VAL A 224 -17.66 16.69 -7.32
CA VAL A 224 -18.36 17.76 -8.01
C VAL A 224 -17.56 19.04 -7.83
N GLN A 225 -16.87 19.44 -8.88
CA GLN A 225 -16.01 20.62 -8.87
C GLN A 225 -16.52 21.67 -9.86
N VAL A 226 -16.42 22.94 -9.47
CA VAL A 226 -16.65 24.06 -10.39
C VAL A 226 -15.29 24.44 -10.97
N ILE A 227 -15.11 24.18 -12.25
CA ILE A 227 -13.90 24.52 -13.01
C ILE A 227 -14.18 25.71 -13.91
N VAL A 228 -13.12 26.42 -14.28
CA VAL A 228 -13.23 27.55 -15.22
C VAL A 228 -13.49 27.02 -16.64
N ASN A 229 -14.39 27.69 -17.37
CA ASN A 229 -14.69 27.37 -18.76
C ASN A 229 -13.56 27.90 -19.68
N PRO A 230 -12.72 27.03 -20.27
CA PRO A 230 -11.60 27.47 -21.09
C PRO A 230 -12.04 28.21 -22.36
N ASP A 231 -13.22 27.89 -22.91
CA ASP A 231 -13.75 28.53 -24.12
C ASP A 231 -14.17 29.99 -23.89
N ARG A 232 -14.42 30.35 -22.63
CA ARG A 232 -14.86 31.70 -22.23
C ARG A 232 -13.70 32.57 -21.76
N VAL A 233 -12.64 31.96 -21.22
CA VAL A 233 -11.39 32.66 -20.87
C VAL A 233 -10.55 32.98 -22.10
N THR A 234 -10.58 32.13 -23.12
CA THR A 234 -9.80 32.32 -24.37
C THR A 234 -10.52 33.15 -25.42
N ARG A 235 -11.85 33.28 -25.35
CA ARG A 235 -12.60 34.15 -26.26
C ARG A 235 -12.33 35.61 -25.90
N ALA A 236 -11.76 36.35 -26.84
CA ALA A 236 -11.64 37.79 -26.74
C ALA A 236 -13.04 38.39 -26.50
N GLY A 237 -13.19 39.32 -25.55
CA GLY A 237 -14.50 39.92 -25.27
C GLY A 237 -15.14 40.51 -26.54
N PHE A 238 -16.47 40.61 -26.59
CA PHE A 238 -17.21 41.11 -27.77
C PHE A 238 -16.61 42.40 -28.36
N GLY A 239 -16.13 43.32 -27.52
CA GLY A 239 -15.46 44.54 -27.99
C GLY A 239 -14.12 44.30 -28.71
N ALA A 240 -13.34 43.31 -28.27
CA ALA A 240 -12.09 42.92 -28.94
C ALA A 240 -12.36 42.18 -30.27
N GLU A 241 -13.38 41.32 -30.31
CA GLU A 241 -13.87 40.71 -31.57
C GLU A 241 -14.36 41.78 -32.55
N LEU A 242 -15.13 42.76 -32.07
CA LEU A 242 -15.65 43.87 -32.87
C LEU A 242 -14.51 44.75 -33.42
N LEU A 243 -13.53 45.11 -32.59
CA LEU A 243 -12.38 45.90 -33.01
C LEU A 243 -11.51 45.15 -34.02
N SER A 244 -11.32 43.84 -33.81
CA SER A 244 -10.59 42.98 -34.74
C SER A 244 -11.32 42.86 -36.08
N ALA A 245 -12.66 42.69 -36.06
CA ALA A 245 -13.48 42.63 -37.26
C ALA A 245 -13.44 43.96 -38.03
N LEU A 246 -13.48 45.09 -37.32
CA LEU A 246 -13.39 46.42 -37.93
C LEU A 246 -12.02 46.67 -38.56
N ARG A 247 -10.92 46.31 -37.89
CA ARG A 247 -9.56 46.39 -38.46
C ARG A 247 -9.40 45.53 -39.70
N ASN A 248 -9.84 44.27 -39.63
CA ASN A 248 -9.83 43.39 -40.81
C ASN A 248 -10.68 43.96 -41.95
N GLY A 249 -11.83 44.55 -41.66
CA GLY A 249 -12.66 45.22 -42.67
C GLY A 249 -11.95 46.39 -43.34
N VAL A 250 -11.23 47.22 -42.56
CA VAL A 250 -10.41 48.32 -43.08
C VAL A 250 -9.25 47.79 -43.94
N ASP A 251 -8.60 46.70 -43.53
CA ASP A 251 -7.51 46.09 -44.30
C ASP A 251 -7.99 45.51 -45.63
N ILE A 252 -9.16 44.85 -45.64
CA ILE A 252 -9.79 44.38 -46.88
C ILE A 252 -10.13 45.58 -47.79
N PHE A 253 -10.73 46.63 -47.25
CA PHE A 253 -11.05 47.84 -48.01
C PHE A 253 -9.79 48.50 -48.60
N LYS A 254 -8.72 48.63 -47.80
CA LYS A 254 -7.41 49.11 -48.25
C LYS A 254 -6.86 48.26 -49.38
N ASN A 255 -6.94 46.94 -49.28
CA ASN A 255 -6.44 46.03 -50.31
C ASN A 255 -7.23 46.14 -51.62
N VAL A 256 -8.55 46.32 -51.56
CA VAL A 256 -9.37 46.58 -52.75
C VAL A 256 -8.96 47.91 -53.41
N LEU A 257 -8.79 48.97 -52.62
CA LEU A 257 -8.37 50.28 -53.16
C LEU A 257 -6.97 50.21 -53.79
N LEU A 258 -6.03 49.52 -53.13
CA LEU A 258 -4.68 49.30 -53.64
C LEU A 258 -4.69 48.47 -54.94
N PHE A 259 -5.57 47.47 -55.04
CA PHE A 259 -5.74 46.69 -56.26
C PHE A 259 -6.12 47.57 -57.46
N PHE A 260 -7.10 48.48 -57.29
CA PHE A 260 -7.47 49.43 -58.34
C PHE A 260 -6.34 50.42 -58.65
N LEU A 261 -5.65 50.91 -57.62
CA LEU A 261 -4.54 51.83 -57.82
C LEU A 261 -3.41 51.16 -58.60
N GLN A 262 -3.08 49.90 -58.31
CA GLN A 262 -2.04 49.13 -58.99
C GLN A 262 -2.36 48.76 -60.44
N LEU A 263 -3.59 49.01 -60.91
CA LEU A 263 -4.01 48.77 -62.30
C LEU A 263 -3.50 49.85 -63.29
N TRP A 264 -2.92 50.95 -62.79
CA TRP A 264 -2.43 52.07 -63.61
C TRP A 264 -1.41 51.70 -64.72
N PRO A 265 -0.46 50.75 -64.53
CA PRO A 265 0.52 50.42 -65.58
C PRO A 265 -0.14 49.69 -66.76
N PHE A 266 -1.17 48.89 -66.51
CA PHE A 266 -1.94 48.22 -67.56
C PHE A 266 -2.71 49.24 -68.40
N LEU A 267 -3.31 50.25 -67.75
CA LEU A 267 -3.97 51.38 -68.43
C LEU A 267 -2.98 52.17 -69.29
N LEU A 268 -1.76 52.44 -68.79
CA LEU A 268 -0.72 53.11 -69.59
C LEU A 268 -0.21 52.25 -70.75
N LEU A 269 -0.05 50.95 -70.57
CA LEU A 269 0.33 50.04 -71.66
C LEU A 269 -0.74 50.01 -72.75
N LEU A 270 -2.03 49.99 -72.37
CA LEU A 270 -3.14 49.98 -73.32
C LEU A 270 -3.23 51.30 -74.10
N ALA A 271 -3.03 52.44 -73.43
CA ALA A 271 -2.96 53.75 -74.07
C ALA A 271 -1.72 53.90 -74.98
N GLY A 272 -0.54 53.44 -74.53
CA GLY A 272 0.70 53.45 -75.31
C GLY A 272 0.62 52.53 -76.54
N GLY A 273 0.05 51.34 -76.37
CA GLY A 273 -0.23 50.39 -77.47
C GLY A 273 -1.20 50.96 -78.50
N TRP A 274 -2.27 51.64 -78.06
CA TRP A 274 -3.18 52.36 -78.96
C TRP A 274 -2.44 53.42 -79.77
N PHE A 275 -1.67 54.30 -79.11
CA PHE A 275 -0.91 55.34 -79.79
C PHE A 275 0.12 54.78 -80.78
N GLY A 276 0.78 53.67 -80.42
CA GLY A 276 1.69 52.95 -81.32
C GLY A 276 0.99 52.38 -82.55
N TYR A 277 -0.17 51.73 -82.38
CA TYR A 277 -0.96 51.18 -83.48
C TYR A 277 -1.46 52.28 -84.43
N LYS A 278 -1.93 53.40 -83.89
CA LYS A 278 -2.40 54.54 -84.69
C LYS A 278 -1.27 55.22 -85.48
N LYS A 279 -0.03 55.20 -84.97
CA LYS A 279 1.14 55.75 -85.66
C LYS A 279 1.69 54.83 -86.75
N LEU A 280 1.43 53.51 -86.66
CA LEU A 280 1.82 52.55 -87.69
C LEU A 280 0.81 52.46 -88.85
N SER A 281 -0.40 52.99 -88.67
CA SER A 281 -1.48 52.98 -89.66
C SER A 281 -1.68 54.33 -90.39
N VAL A 282 -0.72 55.24 -90.31
CA VAL A 282 -0.63 56.50 -91.08
C VAL A 282 0.73 56.52 -91.75
#